data_AF-A0A3N5TBE2-F1
#
_entry.id   AF-A0A3N5TBE2-F1
#
_cell.length_a   1.000
_cell.length_b   1.000
_cell.length_c   1.000
_cell.angle_alpha   90.00
_cell.angle_beta   90.00
_cell.angle_gamma   90.00
#
_symmetry.space_group_name_H-M   'P 1'
#
loop_
_entity.id
_entity.type
_entity.pdbx_description
1 polymer ?
#
loop_
_entity_poly.entity_id
_entity_poly.type
_entity_poly.pdbx_seq_one_letter_code
_entity_poly.pdbx_strand_id
1 'polypeptide(L)' 'MRQLKRITVDPQVMGGKPCIRNLRVTVGTIVGLIGAGRTT' A
#
# COMPACT_ATOMS: atom_id res chain seq x y z
N MET A 1 -6.48 16.12 4.05
CA MET A 1 -6.18 14.76 3.57
C MET A 1 -6.66 13.76 4.62
N ARG A 2 -7.49 12.78 4.25
CA ARG A 2 -8.02 11.80 5.23
C ARG A 2 -6.85 10.92 5.70
N GLN A 3 -6.62 10.87 7.01
CA GLN A 3 -5.59 10.00 7.61
C GLN A 3 -5.91 8.53 7.32
N LEU A 4 -5.13 7.89 6.44
CA LEU A 4 -5.29 6.48 6.10
C LEU A 4 -4.63 5.62 7.19
N LYS A 5 -5.43 5.23 8.20
CA LYS A 5 -4.96 4.50 9.40
C LYS A 5 -4.20 3.20 9.11
N ARG A 6 -4.35 2.61 7.91
CA ARG A 6 -3.71 1.34 7.53
C ARG A 6 -2.48 1.51 6.64
N ILE A 7 -2.11 2.72 6.25
CA ILE A 7 -0.99 2.96 5.34
C ILE A 7 0.15 3.62 6.12
N THR A 8 1.37 3.16 5.87
CA THR A 8 2.61 3.71 6.42
C THR A 8 3.53 4.13 5.27
N VAL A 9 4.25 5.22 5.47
CA VAL A 9 5.28 5.69 4.55
C VAL A 9 6.57 5.74 5.36
N ASP A 10 7.47 4.80 5.10
CA ASP A 10 8.76 4.69 5.77
C ASP A 10 9.86 4.63 4.70
N PRO A 11 10.77 5.61 4.62
CA PRO A 11 11.88 5.61 3.67
C PRO A 11 12.75 4.34 3.71
N GLN A 12 12.85 3.68 4.86
CA GLN A 12 13.63 2.47 5.04
C GLN A 12 12.90 1.21 4.54
N VAL A 13 11.59 1.29 4.30
CA VAL A 13 10.76 0.18 3.85
C VAL A 13 10.31 0.41 2.42
N MET A 14 10.65 -0.54 1.53
CA MET A 14 10.25 -0.51 0.12
C MET A 14 10.56 0.82 -0.60
N GLY A 15 11.64 1.50 -0.19
CA GLY A 15 12.10 2.77 -0.78
C GLY A 15 11.17 3.96 -0.52
N GLY A 16 10.46 3.98 0.61
CA GLY A 16 9.52 5.07 0.94
C GLY A 16 8.18 5.00 0.22
N LYS A 17 7.92 3.90 -0.50
CA LYS A 17 6.61 3.70 -1.14
C LYS A 17 5.54 3.48 -0.07
N PRO A 18 4.33 4.02 -0.25
CA PRO A 18 3.22 3.76 0.65
C PRO A 18 2.97 2.25 0.77
N CYS A 19 3.10 1.72 1.99
CA CYS A 19 2.92 0.31 2.31
C CYS A 19 1.74 0.12 3.25
N ILE A 20 1.08 -1.04 3.19
CA ILE A 20 0.09 -1.41 4.19
C ILE A 20 0.83 -1.67 5.51
N ARG A 21 0.37 -1.09 6.61
CA ARG A 21 0.98 -1.22 7.94
C ARG A 21 1.21 -2.68 8.30
N ASN A 22 2.39 -2.99 8.83
CA ASN A 22 2.83 -4.35 9.21
C ASN A 22 2.92 -5.36 8.05
N LEU A 23 2.76 -4.91 6.81
CA LEU A 23 2.91 -5.71 5.61
C LEU A 23 3.94 -5.06 4.69
N ARG A 24 4.85 -5.83 4.11
CA ARG A 24 5.78 -5.33 3.07
C ARG A 24 5.11 -5.31 1.69
N VAL A 25 3.86 -4.86 1.64
CA VAL A 25 3.04 -4.80 0.44
C VAL A 25 2.71 -3.36 0.14
N THR A 26 3.11 -2.90 -1.05
CA THR A 26 2.84 -1.52 -1.47
C THR A 26 1.38 -1.34 -1.85
N VAL A 27 0.86 -0.14 -1.59
CA VAL A 27 -0.49 0.24 -1.97
C VAL A 27 -0.67 0.14 -3.49
N GLY A 28 0.36 0.51 -4.27
CA GLY A 28 0.34 0.40 -5.72
C GLY A 28 0.10 -1.03 -6.23
N THR A 29 0.70 -2.03 -5.58
CA THR A 29 0.46 -3.44 -5.91
C THR A 29 -1.00 -3.82 -5.73
N ILE A 30 -1.62 -3.43 -4.60
CA ILE A 30 -3.03 -3.74 -4.33
C ILE A 30 -3.94 -3.02 -5.32
N VAL A 31 -3.70 -1.73 -5.57
CA VAL A 31 -4.49 -0.94 -6.52
C VAL A 31 -4.38 -1.51 -7.94
N GLY A 32 -3.19 -1.95 -8.35
CA GLY A 32 -2.99 -2.62 -9.64
C GLY A 32 -3.77 -3.93 -9.76
N LEU A 33 -3.81 -4.74 -8.69
CA LEU A 33 -4.61 -5.97 -8.66
C LEU A 33 -6.11 -5.68 -8.75
N ILE A 34 -6.60 -4.67 -8.03
CA ILE A 34 -8.00 -4.24 -8.11
C ILE A 34 -8.32 -3.75 -9.53
N GLY A 35 -7.43 -2.94 -10.13
CA GLY A 35 -7.57 -2.49 -11.52
C GLY A 35 -7.57 -3.63 -12.54
N ALA A 36 -6.88 -4.72 -12.25
CA ALA A 36 -6.88 -5.96 -13.05
C ALA A 36 -8.14 -6.83 -12.82
N GLY A 37 -9.13 -6.36 -12.07
CA GLY A 37 -10.37 -7.07 -11.81
C GLY A 37 -10.29 -8.10 -10.69
N ARG A 38 -9.23 -8.10 -9.88
CA ARG A 38 -9.14 -9.00 -8.73
C ARG A 38 -10.03 -8.50 -7.60
N THR A 39 -11.09 -9.27 -7.33
CA THR A 39 -12.02 -9.06 -6.23
C THR A 39 -11.96 -10.23 -5.26
N THR A 40 -12.32 -10.01 -4.00
CA THR A 40 -12.51 -11.07 -2.98
C THR A 40 -13.61 -10.60 -2.05
#